data_AF-A0A916HPI4-F1
#
_entry.id   AF-A0A916HPI4-F1
#
_cell.length_a   1.000
_cell.length_b   1.000
_cell.length_c   1.000
_cell.angle_alpha   90.00
_cell.angle_beta   90.00
_cell.angle_gamma   90.00
#
_symmetry.space_group_name_H-M   'P 1'
#
loop_
_entity.id
_entity.type
_entity.pdbx_description
1 polymer ?
#
loop_
_entity_poly.entity_id
_entity_poly.type
_entity_poly.pdbx_seq_one_letter_code
_entity_poly.pdbx_strand_id
1 'polypeptide(L)' 'MAKNIYDESSFKVLRGLEPVRQRPGMYTNLESPNHLIAE' A
#
# COMPACT_ATOMS: atom_id res chain seq x y z
N MET A 1 -17.73 -24.40 -3.67
CA MET A 1 -17.77 -22.99 -3.23
C MET A 1 -16.51 -22.73 -2.45
N ALA A 2 -15.68 -21.78 -2.86
CA ALA A 2 -14.42 -21.49 -2.17
C ALA A 2 -14.74 -20.93 -0.77
N LYS A 3 -14.26 -21.61 0.27
CA LYS A 3 -14.41 -21.18 1.66
C LYS A 3 -13.69 -19.83 1.80
N ASN A 4 -14.42 -18.79 2.16
CA ASN A 4 -13.83 -17.48 2.40
C ASN A 4 -13.04 -17.57 3.72
N ILE A 5 -11.72 -17.64 3.61
CA ILE A 5 -10.81 -17.78 4.76
C ILE A 5 -10.66 -16.39 5.36
N TYR A 6 -11.55 -16.08 6.31
CA TYR A 6 -11.52 -14.85 7.10
C TYR A 6 -11.12 -15.20 8.53
N ASP A 7 -9.84 -15.51 8.69
CA ASP A 7 -9.21 -15.81 9.97
C ASP A 7 -7.99 -14.90 10.18
N GLU A 8 -7.23 -15.10 11.25
CA GLU A 8 -6.05 -14.30 11.59
C GLU A 8 -4.99 -14.26 10.49
N SER A 9 -4.91 -15.29 9.63
CA SER A 9 -3.96 -15.34 8.52
C SER A 9 -4.31 -14.37 7.39
N SER A 10 -5.55 -13.89 7.33
CA SER A 10 -6.00 -12.89 6.38
C SER A 10 -5.44 -11.48 6.66
N PHE A 11 -4.90 -11.25 7.86
CA PHE A 11 -4.24 -9.99 8.20
C PHE A 11 -2.78 -9.99 7.72
N LYS A 12 -2.44 -9.03 6.86
CA LYS A 12 -1.07 -8.83 6.38
C LYS A 12 -0.47 -7.54 6.96
N VAL A 13 0.65 -7.69 7.67
CA VAL A 13 1.51 -6.55 8.04
C VAL A 13 2.49 -6.29 6.91
N LEU A 14 2.39 -5.11 6.31
CA LEU A 14 3.32 -4.65 5.28
C LEU A 14 4.61 -4.14 5.92
N ARG A 15 5.76 -4.48 5.35
CA ARG A 15 7.08 -4.13 5.91
C ARG A 15 7.89 -3.27 4.95
N GLY A 16 8.81 -2.48 5.51
CA GLY A 16 9.66 -1.58 4.74
C GLY A 16 8.84 -0.61 3.88
N LEU A 17 9.11 -0.58 2.57
CA LEU A 17 8.42 0.29 1.61
C LEU A 17 7.20 -0.35 0.93
N GLU A 18 6.79 -1.56 1.34
CA GLU A 18 5.55 -2.17 0.83
C GLU A 18 4.30 -1.28 1.00
N PRO A 19 4.10 -0.55 2.12
CA PRO A 19 2.95 0.35 2.26
C PRO A 19 2.94 1.45 1.20
N VAL A 20 4.11 2.05 0.94
CA VAL A 20 4.28 3.13 -0.05
C VAL A 20 4.01 2.62 -1.46
N ARG A 21 4.48 1.42 -1.78
CA ARG A 21 4.25 0.81 -3.10
C ARG A 21 2.79 0.39 -3.32
N GLN A 22 2.12 -0.11 -2.29
CA GLN A 22 0.72 -0.56 -2.41
C GLN A 22 -0.28 0.59 -2.36
N ARG A 23 0.02 1.65 -1.62
CA ARG A 23 -0.85 2.83 -1.48
C ARG A 23 -0.06 4.13 -1.64
N PRO A 24 0.51 4.38 -2.83
CA PRO A 24 1.39 5.55 -3.03
C PRO A 24 0.67 6.87 -2.83
N GLY A 25 -0.65 6.94 -3.11
CA GLY A 25 -1.43 8.17 -2.94
C GLY A 25 -1.60 8.63 -1.50
N MET A 26 -1.25 7.82 -0.50
CA MET A 26 -1.18 8.29 0.89
C MET A 26 0.15 8.98 1.21
N TYR A 27 1.17 8.85 0.35
CA TYR A 27 2.54 9.31 0.62
C TYR A 27 3.05 10.33 -0.41
N THR A 28 2.41 10.44 -1.57
CA THR A 28 2.74 11.44 -2.58
C THR A 28 1.50 11.83 -3.39
N ASN A 29 1.53 13.01 -4.00
CA ASN A 29 0.60 13.31 -5.08
C ASN A 29 0.86 12.32 -6.25
N LEU A 30 -0.22 11.77 -6.82
CA LEU A 30 -0.19 10.83 -7.94
C LEU A 30 -0.36 11.53 -9.30
N GLU A 31 -0.67 12.83 -9.32
CA GLU A 31 -0.88 13.60 -10.55
C GLU A 31 0.43 13.82 -11.33
N SER A 32 1.55 13.98 -10.64
CA SER A 32 2.85 14.18 -11.28
C SER A 32 4.01 13.74 -10.36
N PRO A 33 5.16 13.36 -10.94
CA PRO A 33 6.34 12.99 -10.16
C PRO A 33 6.98 14.19 -9.44
N ASN A 34 6.55 15.42 -9.74
CA ASN A 34 7.14 16.63 -9.18
C ASN A 34 7.07 16.68 -7.66
N HIS A 35 6.02 16.12 -7.06
CA HIS A 35 5.87 16.05 -5.60
C HIS A 35 7.03 15.29 -4.95
N LEU A 36 7.55 14.24 -5.60
CA LEU A 36 8.69 13.48 -5.09
C LEU A 36 10.02 14.23 -5.20
N ILE A 37 10.12 15.18 -6.13
CA ILE A 37 11.33 15.98 -6.36
C ILE A 37 11.39 17.17 -5.38
N ALA A 38 10.23 17.65 -4.95
CA ALA A 38 10.11 18.78 -4.03
C ALA A 38 10.39 18.42 -2.56
N GLU A 39 10.25 17.14 -2.21
CA GLU A 39 10.48 16.58 -0.87
C GLU A 39 11.99 16.35 -0.60
#